data_AF-Q3M2X0-F1
#
_entry.id   AF-Q3M2X0-F1
#
_cell.length_a   1.000
_cell.length_b   1.000
_cell.length_c   1.000
_cell.angle_alpha   90.00
_cell.angle_beta   90.00
_cell.angle_gamma   90.00
#
_symmetry.space_group_name_H-M   'P 1'
#
loop_
_entity.id
_entity.type
_entity.pdbx_description
1 polymer ?
#
loop_
_entity_poly.entity_id
_entity_poly.type
_entity_poly.pdbx_seq_one_letter_code
_entity_poly.pdbx_strand_id
1 'polypeptide(L)'
;MRYAVIQNNLVANIILLENPEEYTTDDLLIPSNTANIGDTWDGVNFITAVPIPPPPDWGAFNREMLLNTGYNRISAQTINQRAVTRLETLLSPTGYMGGLSASDYPILKALWDEATTGLPLLGKPTATEIASWNAIALQNNMPFSFDTNGKLVLS
;
A
#
# COMPACT_ATOMS: atom_id res chain seq x y z
N MET A 1 -2.99 -3.88 39.66
CA MET A 1 -2.16 -2.85 38.97
C MET A 1 -2.12 -3.14 37.47
N ARG A 2 -1.92 -2.13 36.62
CA ARG A 2 -1.82 -2.29 35.15
C ARG A 2 -0.35 -2.43 34.75
N TYR A 3 -0.04 -3.41 33.92
CA TYR A 3 1.31 -3.72 33.43
C TYR A 3 1.29 -3.77 31.91
N ALA A 4 2.41 -3.39 31.28
CA ALA A 4 2.60 -3.53 29.84
C ALA A 4 3.42 -4.77 29.53
N VAL A 5 3.01 -5.57 28.54
CA VAL A 5 3.81 -6.67 27.97
C VAL A 5 4.41 -6.20 26.66
N ILE A 6 5.73 -6.35 26.53
CA ILE A 6 6.49 -6.03 25.32
C ILE A 6 6.59 -7.30 24.47
N GLN A 7 6.20 -7.22 23.21
CA GLN A 7 6.43 -8.29 22.23
C GLN A 7 6.98 -7.66 20.95
N ASN A 8 8.14 -8.12 20.48
CA ASN A 8 8.76 -7.68 19.21
C ASN A 8 8.90 -6.14 19.06
N ASN A 9 9.42 -5.44 20.07
CA ASN A 9 9.60 -3.97 20.09
C ASN A 9 8.30 -3.15 20.02
N LEU A 10 7.15 -3.78 20.29
CA LEU A 10 5.85 -3.14 20.42
C LEU A 10 5.34 -3.39 21.84
N VAL A 11 4.72 -2.36 22.45
CA VAL A 11 3.85 -2.58 23.62
C VAL A 11 2.64 -3.37 23.11
N ALA A 12 2.65 -4.68 23.33
CA ALA A 12 1.72 -5.59 22.70
C ALA A 12 0.40 -5.69 23.47
N ASN A 13 0.40 -5.53 24.80
CA ASN A 13 -0.82 -5.57 25.62
C ASN A 13 -0.65 -4.83 26.96
N ILE A 14 -1.70 -4.16 27.42
CA ILE A 14 -1.83 -3.70 28.81
C ILE A 14 -2.60 -4.78 29.58
N ILE A 15 -1.93 -5.52 30.46
CA ILE A 15 -2.54 -6.53 31.33
C ILE A 15 -2.88 -5.88 32.67
N LEU A 16 -4.13 -6.00 33.12
CA LEU A 16 -4.48 -5.74 34.52
C LEU A 16 -4.15 -6.99 35.34
N LEU A 17 -3.22 -6.88 36.28
CA LEU A 17 -2.99 -7.91 37.28
C LEU A 17 -3.81 -7.58 38.53
N GLU A 18 -4.67 -8.51 38.94
CA GLU A 18 -5.51 -8.38 40.13
C GLU A 18 -4.66 -8.49 41.42
N ASN A 19 -3.62 -9.34 41.43
CA ASN A 19 -2.68 -9.53 42.55
C ASN A 19 -1.21 -9.32 42.10
N PRO A 20 -0.68 -8.09 42.13
CA PRO A 20 0.66 -7.78 41.60
C PRO A 20 1.83 -8.37 42.39
N GLU A 21 1.61 -8.69 43.67
CA GLU A 21 2.65 -9.20 44.58
C GLU A 21 2.99 -10.69 44.35
N GLU A 22 2.15 -11.40 43.59
CA GLU A 22 2.36 -12.81 43.23
C GLU A 22 3.29 -12.99 42.01
N TYR A 23 3.60 -11.90 41.32
CA TYR A 23 4.51 -11.90 40.18
C TYR A 23 5.86 -11.36 40.63
N THR A 24 6.90 -12.18 40.57
CA THR A 24 8.27 -11.66 40.63
C THR A 24 8.40 -10.65 39.50
N THR A 25 8.71 -9.40 39.83
CA THR A 25 9.10 -8.38 38.85
C THR A 25 10.47 -8.77 38.30
N ASP A 26 10.51 -9.85 37.53
CA ASP A 26 11.63 -10.12 36.65
C ASP A 26 11.60 -9.07 35.53
N ASP A 27 12.74 -8.91 34.84
CA ASP A 27 13.10 -7.80 33.92
C ASP A 27 12.12 -7.54 32.74
N LEU A 28 10.96 -8.21 32.68
CA LEU A 28 9.99 -8.17 31.60
C LEU A 28 8.66 -7.48 31.94
N LEU A 29 8.45 -7.03 33.19
CA LEU A 29 7.20 -6.38 33.63
C LEU A 29 7.43 -4.92 34.04
N ILE A 30 6.78 -3.98 33.34
CA ILE A 30 6.89 -2.54 33.63
C ILE A 30 5.55 -2.00 34.15
N PRO A 31 5.56 -1.23 35.26
CA PRO A 31 4.38 -0.52 35.72
C PRO A 31 3.86 0.45 34.64
N SER A 32 2.58 0.35 34.28
CA SER A 32 2.02 1.15 33.17
C SER A 32 1.93 2.66 33.49
N ASN A 33 2.10 3.06 34.74
CA ASN A 33 2.08 4.46 35.18
C ASN A 33 3.45 5.14 35.06
N THR A 34 4.52 4.38 34.79
CA THR A 34 5.87 4.92 34.61
C THR A 34 6.42 4.68 33.20
N ALA A 35 5.77 3.84 32.39
CA ALA A 35 6.16 3.60 31.00
C ALA A 35 5.63 4.69 30.05
N ASN A 36 6.54 5.36 29.34
CA ASN A 36 6.24 6.37 28.32
C ASN A 36 6.81 5.98 26.95
N ILE A 37 6.23 6.53 25.88
CA ILE A 37 6.82 6.47 24.54
C ILE A 37 8.14 7.24 24.56
N GLY A 38 9.20 6.62 24.04
CA GLY A 38 10.56 7.17 24.05
C GLY A 38 11.44 6.64 25.19
N ASP A 39 10.87 5.90 26.15
CA ASP A 39 11.67 5.22 27.17
C ASP A 39 12.48 4.07 26.55
N THR A 40 13.48 3.60 27.29
CA THR A 40 14.24 2.38 26.98
C THR A 40 14.14 1.43 28.16
N TRP A 41 13.78 0.17 27.92
CA TRP A 41 13.73 -0.87 28.94
C TRP A 41 14.37 -2.15 28.42
N ASP A 42 15.31 -2.70 29.19
CA ASP A 42 16.10 -3.88 28.81
C ASP A 42 16.72 -3.77 27.39
N GLY A 43 17.20 -2.56 27.05
CA GLY A 43 17.75 -2.26 25.73
C GLY A 43 16.72 -2.11 24.60
N VAL A 44 15.42 -2.21 24.88
CA VAL A 44 14.32 -2.04 23.91
C VAL A 44 13.69 -0.65 24.06
N ASN A 45 13.55 0.06 22.94
CA ASN A 45 12.92 1.38 22.91
C ASN A 45 11.40 1.26 22.74
N PHE A 46 10.65 2.01 23.56
CA PHE A 46 9.21 2.18 23.40
C PHE A 46 8.94 3.11 22.24
N ILE A 47 8.67 2.55 21.08
CA ILE A 47 8.27 3.33 19.91
C ILE A 47 6.74 3.33 19.78
N THR A 48 6.21 4.41 19.23
CA THR A 48 4.83 4.39 18.72
C THR A 48 4.76 3.33 17.63
N ALA A 49 3.71 2.50 17.63
CA ALA A 49 3.47 1.60 16.51
C ALA A 49 3.46 2.43 15.22
N VAL A 50 4.26 2.02 14.23
CA VAL A 50 4.25 2.66 12.92
C VAL A 50 2.80 2.58 12.40
N PRO A 51 2.18 3.69 11.98
CA PRO A 51 0.84 3.64 11.41
C PRO A 51 0.83 2.61 10.28
N ILE A 52 -0.04 1.60 10.41
CA ILE A 52 -0.25 0.65 9.32
C ILE A 52 -0.82 1.49 8.16
N PRO A 53 -0.17 1.48 6.97
CA PRO A 53 -0.71 2.19 5.82
C PRO A 53 -2.14 1.72 5.55
N PRO A 54 -3.06 2.60 5.16
CA PRO A 54 -4.38 2.16 4.78
C PRO A 54 -4.28 1.13 3.66
N PRO A 55 -5.14 0.10 3.63
CA PRO A 55 -5.13 -0.86 2.56
C PRO A 55 -5.40 -0.19 1.20
N PRO A 56 -4.90 -0.77 0.09
CA PRO A 56 -5.16 -0.26 -1.26
C PRO A 56 -6.67 -0.16 -1.55
N ASP A 57 -7.15 1.01 -1.98
CA ASP A 57 -8.52 1.21 -2.45
C ASP A 57 -8.62 0.98 -3.96
N TRP A 58 -8.75 -0.30 -4.33
CA TRP A 58 -8.89 -0.71 -5.74
C TRP A 58 -10.15 -0.14 -6.41
N GLY A 59 -11.24 0.02 -5.66
CA GLY A 59 -12.50 0.53 -6.22
C GLY A 59 -12.39 1.99 -6.62
N ALA A 60 -11.76 2.82 -5.77
CA ALA A 60 -11.49 4.21 -6.08
C ALA A 60 -10.42 4.38 -7.15
N PHE A 61 -9.31 3.63 -7.08
CA PHE A 61 -8.26 3.63 -8.10
C PHE A 61 -8.82 3.33 -9.50
N ASN A 62 -9.60 2.24 -9.65
CA ASN A 62 -10.14 1.84 -10.95
C ASN A 62 -11.10 2.91 -11.51
N ARG A 63 -11.98 3.46 -10.68
CA ARG A 63 -12.92 4.51 -11.09
C ARG A 63 -12.19 5.76 -11.57
N GLU A 64 -11.18 6.21 -10.84
CA GLU A 64 -10.42 7.42 -11.18
C GLU A 64 -9.55 7.20 -12.42
N MET A 65 -8.94 6.02 -12.56
CA MET A 65 -8.17 5.67 -13.76
C MET A 65 -9.03 5.60 -15.02
N LEU A 66 -10.22 4.99 -14.97
CA LEU A 66 -11.14 4.95 -16.11
C LEU A 66 -11.63 6.34 -16.55
N LEU A 67 -11.72 7.29 -15.62
CA LEU A 67 -12.09 8.67 -15.91
C LEU A 67 -10.88 9.53 -16.35
N ASN A 68 -9.66 9.04 -16.20
CA ASN A 68 -8.45 9.78 -16.52
C ASN A 68 -8.26 9.93 -18.04
N THR A 69 -8.12 11.16 -18.53
CA THR A 69 -7.96 11.44 -19.97
C THR A 69 -6.67 10.86 -20.55
N GLY A 70 -5.58 10.85 -19.77
CA GLY A 70 -4.32 10.24 -20.18
C GLY A 70 -4.44 8.73 -20.35
N TYR A 71 -5.10 8.06 -19.41
CA TYR A 71 -5.42 6.63 -19.51
C TYR A 71 -6.26 6.35 -20.77
N ASN A 72 -7.37 7.08 -20.94
CA ASN A 72 -8.28 6.89 -22.08
C ASN A 72 -7.57 7.11 -23.42
N ARG A 73 -6.67 8.10 -23.50
CA ARG A 73 -5.85 8.32 -24.69
C ARG A 73 -4.92 7.14 -24.97
N ILE A 74 -4.17 6.67 -23.98
CA ILE A 74 -3.23 5.56 -24.21
C ILE A 74 -3.95 4.27 -24.59
N SER A 75 -5.10 4.00 -23.96
CA SER A 75 -5.94 2.85 -24.25
C SER A 75 -6.44 2.89 -25.69
N ALA A 76 -6.82 4.07 -26.20
CA ALA A 76 -7.26 4.24 -27.59
C ALA A 76 -6.12 4.20 -28.63
N GLN A 77 -4.90 4.56 -28.25
CA GLN A 77 -3.79 4.78 -29.20
C GLN A 77 -2.74 3.67 -29.24
N THR A 78 -2.73 2.76 -28.27
CA THR A 78 -1.77 1.66 -28.29
C THR A 78 -2.10 0.63 -29.37
N ILE A 79 -1.08 0.05 -30.01
CA ILE A 79 -1.29 -1.07 -30.94
C ILE A 79 -1.60 -2.38 -30.20
N ASN A 80 -1.26 -2.48 -28.91
CA ASN A 80 -1.51 -3.68 -28.10
C ASN A 80 -2.86 -3.59 -27.39
N GLN A 81 -3.93 -3.52 -28.19
CA GLN A 81 -5.31 -3.47 -27.70
C GLN A 81 -5.66 -4.68 -26.82
N ARG A 82 -5.04 -5.84 -27.06
CA ARG A 82 -5.22 -7.04 -26.23
C ARG A 82 -4.74 -6.84 -24.79
N ALA A 83 -3.62 -6.14 -24.59
CA ALA A 83 -3.13 -5.80 -23.27
C ALA A 83 -4.09 -4.86 -22.54
N VAL A 84 -4.64 -3.85 -23.24
CA VAL A 84 -5.66 -2.94 -22.70
C VAL A 84 -6.92 -3.69 -22.28
N THR A 85 -7.48 -4.54 -23.14
CA THR A 85 -8.71 -5.29 -22.79
C THR A 85 -8.51 -6.17 -21.56
N ARG A 86 -7.34 -6.81 -21.42
CA ARG A 86 -7.00 -7.62 -20.24
C ARG A 86 -6.81 -6.77 -19.01
N LEU A 87 -6.16 -5.62 -19.14
CA LEU A 87 -6.01 -4.63 -18.08
C LEU A 87 -7.39 -4.17 -17.59
N GLU A 88 -8.29 -3.78 -18.48
CA GLU A 88 -9.64 -3.34 -18.15
C GLU A 88 -10.50 -4.47 -17.55
N THR A 89 -10.25 -5.72 -17.94
CA THR A 89 -10.89 -6.89 -17.32
C THR A 89 -10.43 -7.05 -15.86
N LEU A 90 -9.14 -6.87 -15.59
CA LEU A 90 -8.60 -6.91 -14.22
C LEU A 90 -9.08 -5.73 -13.38
N LEU A 91 -9.22 -4.55 -13.98
CA LEU A 91 -9.70 -3.33 -13.31
C LEU A 91 -11.24 -3.24 -13.26
N SER A 92 -11.96 -4.21 -13.83
CA SER A 92 -13.42 -4.18 -13.85
C SER A 92 -14.01 -4.39 -12.44
N PRO A 93 -15.00 -3.58 -12.02
CA PRO A 93 -15.71 -3.74 -10.75
C PRO A 93 -16.35 -5.13 -10.56
N THR A 94 -16.66 -5.82 -11.66
CA THR A 94 -17.29 -7.16 -11.64
C THR A 94 -16.28 -8.31 -11.66
N GLY A 95 -15.00 -8.05 -11.97
CA GLY A 95 -13.97 -9.08 -12.12
C GLY A 95 -13.26 -9.44 -10.81
N TYR A 96 -13.06 -8.46 -9.93
CA TYR A 96 -12.36 -8.62 -8.65
C TYR A 96 -13.01 -7.73 -7.58
N MET A 97 -14.15 -8.15 -7.05
CA MET A 97 -14.83 -7.44 -5.94
C MET A 97 -13.99 -7.36 -4.66
N GLY A 98 -12.86 -8.09 -4.57
CA GLY A 98 -11.90 -8.04 -3.46
C GLY A 98 -10.61 -7.28 -3.76
N GLY A 99 -10.47 -6.65 -4.93
CA GLY A 99 -9.20 -6.05 -5.38
C GLY A 99 -8.14 -7.09 -5.78
N LEU A 100 -7.00 -6.62 -6.28
CA LEU A 100 -5.89 -7.51 -6.67
C LEU A 100 -5.07 -7.91 -5.44
N SER A 101 -4.66 -9.18 -5.41
CA SER A 101 -3.70 -9.68 -4.42
C SER A 101 -2.27 -9.33 -4.83
N ALA A 102 -1.32 -9.38 -3.89
CA ALA A 102 0.10 -9.09 -4.19
C ALA A 102 0.67 -9.99 -5.30
N SER A 103 0.19 -11.22 -5.45
CA SER A 103 0.59 -12.14 -6.53
C SER A 103 0.10 -11.70 -7.92
N ASP A 104 -0.92 -10.84 -8.00
CA ASP A 104 -1.47 -10.36 -9.27
C ASP A 104 -0.73 -9.12 -9.81
N TYR A 105 0.06 -8.43 -8.96
CA TYR A 105 0.74 -7.19 -9.34
C TYR A 105 1.76 -7.34 -10.48
N PRO A 106 2.53 -8.44 -10.58
CA PRO A 106 3.37 -8.67 -11.76
C PRO A 106 2.57 -8.77 -13.06
N ILE A 107 1.34 -9.32 -13.01
CA ILE A 107 0.46 -9.42 -14.18
C ILE A 107 -0.05 -8.03 -14.57
N LEU A 108 -0.51 -7.26 -13.58
CA LEU A 108 -0.90 -5.85 -13.78
C LEU A 108 0.23 -5.04 -14.43
N LYS A 109 1.44 -5.13 -13.87
CA LYS A 109 2.63 -4.47 -14.40
C LYS A 109 2.89 -4.86 -15.85
N ALA A 110 2.88 -6.16 -16.15
CA ALA A 110 3.15 -6.65 -17.50
C ALA A 110 2.13 -6.11 -18.51
N LEU A 111 0.83 -6.12 -18.19
CA LEU A 111 -0.22 -5.62 -19.08
C LEU A 111 -0.13 -4.10 -19.28
N TRP A 112 0.12 -3.35 -18.22
CA TRP A 112 0.33 -1.91 -18.30
C TRP A 112 1.55 -1.56 -19.16
N ASP A 113 2.67 -2.24 -18.91
CA ASP A 113 3.91 -2.01 -19.64
C ASP A 113 3.77 -2.41 -21.11
N GLU A 114 3.02 -3.46 -21.42
CA GLU A 114 2.69 -3.83 -22.80
C GLU A 114 1.85 -2.75 -23.50
N ALA A 115 0.80 -2.25 -22.83
CA ALA A 115 -0.05 -1.18 -23.37
C ALA A 115 0.77 0.08 -23.67
N THR A 116 1.63 0.51 -22.76
CA THR A 116 2.47 1.70 -22.93
C THR A 116 3.63 1.49 -23.92
N THR A 117 4.16 0.27 -24.05
CA THR A 117 5.16 -0.07 -25.08
C THR A 117 4.54 0.04 -26.47
N GLY A 118 3.29 -0.41 -26.64
CA GLY A 118 2.56 -0.37 -27.91
C GLY A 118 2.19 1.03 -28.41
N LEU A 119 2.46 2.10 -27.65
CA LEU A 119 2.24 3.47 -28.12
C LEU A 119 3.31 3.89 -29.14
N PRO A 120 2.94 4.66 -30.19
CA PRO A 120 3.91 5.24 -31.11
C PRO A 120 4.87 6.19 -30.39
N LEU A 121 6.05 6.44 -30.96
CA LEU A 121 7.12 7.21 -30.30
C LEU A 121 6.66 8.61 -29.86
N LEU A 122 5.92 9.31 -30.71
CA LEU A 122 5.36 10.64 -30.40
C LEU A 122 4.08 10.57 -29.53
N GLY A 123 3.55 9.38 -29.28
CA GLY A 123 2.35 9.14 -28.48
C GLY A 123 2.64 8.58 -27.09
N LYS A 124 3.91 8.56 -26.65
CA LYS A 124 4.28 8.12 -25.30
C LYS A 124 3.62 8.98 -24.22
N PRO A 125 3.46 8.46 -22.99
CA PRO A 125 2.90 9.23 -21.89
C PRO A 125 3.67 10.53 -21.64
N THR A 126 2.94 11.62 -21.44
CA THR A 126 3.52 12.91 -21.07
C THR A 126 3.77 12.97 -19.57
N ALA A 127 4.66 13.87 -19.14
CA ALA A 127 4.91 14.09 -17.71
C ALA A 127 3.64 14.46 -16.92
N THR A 128 2.73 15.22 -17.52
CA THR A 128 1.44 15.59 -16.90
C THR A 128 0.53 14.38 -16.69
N GLU A 129 0.45 13.48 -17.66
CA GLU A 129 -0.35 12.25 -17.54
C GLU A 129 0.23 11.34 -16.45
N ILE A 130 1.55 11.14 -16.46
CA ILE A 130 2.26 10.34 -15.44
C ILE A 130 2.05 10.93 -14.04
N ALA A 131 2.17 12.25 -13.89
CA ALA A 131 1.92 12.92 -12.61
C ALA A 131 0.48 12.70 -12.14
N SER A 132 -0.50 12.73 -13.05
CA SER A 132 -1.89 12.43 -12.72
C SER A 132 -2.09 10.98 -12.28
N TRP A 133 -1.44 10.01 -12.93
CA TRP A 133 -1.55 8.60 -12.55
C TRP A 133 -0.90 8.33 -11.19
N ASN A 134 0.26 8.94 -10.93
CA ASN A 134 0.91 8.87 -9.62
C ASN A 134 0.07 9.50 -8.51
N ALA A 135 -0.63 10.61 -8.79
CA ALA A 135 -1.55 11.22 -7.84
C ALA A 135 -2.71 10.27 -7.49
N ILE A 136 -3.31 9.61 -8.50
CA ILE A 136 -4.36 8.61 -8.31
C ILE A 136 -3.83 7.41 -7.50
N ALA A 137 -2.65 6.88 -7.85
CA ALA A 137 -2.04 5.76 -7.12
C ALA A 137 -1.78 6.11 -5.64
N LEU A 138 -1.21 7.28 -5.38
CA LEU A 138 -0.91 7.76 -4.03
C LEU A 138 -2.19 7.98 -3.20
N GLN A 139 -3.19 8.67 -3.76
CA GLN A 139 -4.45 8.97 -3.08
C GLN A 139 -5.20 7.70 -2.67
N ASN A 140 -5.04 6.62 -3.44
CA ASN A 140 -5.73 5.36 -3.21
C ASN A 140 -4.85 4.31 -2.52
N ASN A 141 -3.68 4.69 -1.97
CA ASN A 141 -2.75 3.79 -1.26
C ASN A 141 -2.29 2.59 -2.11
N MET A 142 -2.08 2.79 -3.41
CA MET A 142 -1.60 1.73 -4.28
C MET A 142 -0.13 1.38 -3.97
N PRO A 143 0.24 0.09 -3.95
CA PRO A 143 1.61 -0.37 -3.69
C PRO A 143 2.47 -0.35 -4.97
N PHE A 144 2.28 0.67 -5.79
CA PHE A 144 3.01 0.89 -7.03
C PHE A 144 2.94 2.35 -7.44
N SER A 145 3.81 2.73 -8.38
CA SER A 145 3.88 4.06 -8.98
C SER A 145 4.15 3.94 -10.48
N PHE A 146 4.26 5.07 -11.16
CA PHE A 146 4.61 5.18 -12.57
C PHE A 146 5.94 5.92 -12.71
N ASP A 147 6.89 5.32 -13.43
CA ASP A 147 8.20 5.91 -13.70
C ASP A 147 8.11 7.07 -14.72
N THR A 148 9.25 7.66 -15.05
CA THR A 148 9.35 8.78 -16.00
C THR A 148 8.93 8.43 -17.43
N ASN A 149 8.83 7.14 -17.77
CA ASN A 149 8.36 6.64 -19.06
C ASN A 149 6.88 6.21 -19.01
N GLY A 150 6.23 6.37 -17.87
CA GLY A 150 4.87 5.90 -17.62
C GLY A 150 4.79 4.38 -17.49
N LYS A 151 5.88 3.68 -17.12
CA LYS A 151 5.87 2.25 -16.79
C LYS A 151 5.55 2.06 -15.32
N LEU A 152 4.91 0.94 -15.01
CA LEU A 152 4.50 0.65 -13.63
C LEU A 152 5.70 0.14 -12.82
N VAL A 153 5.92 0.67 -11.63
CA VAL A 153 6.98 0.27 -10.70
C VAL A 153 6.33 -0.22 -9.41
N LEU A 154 6.59 -1.47 -9.05
CA LEU A 154 6.09 -2.07 -7.81
C LEU A 154 6.94 -1.59 -6.62
N SER A 155 6.29 -1.27 -5.51
CA SER A 155 6.92 -0.82 -4.26
C SER A 155 7.28 -1.97 -3.33
#